data_AF-A0A838KBR4-F1
#
_entry.id   AF-A0A838KBR4-F1
#
_cell.length_a   1.000
_cell.length_b   1.000
_cell.length_c   1.000
_cell.angle_alpha   90.00
_cell.angle_beta   90.00
_cell.angle_gamma   90.00
#
_symmetry.space_group_name_H-M   'P 1'
#
loop_
_entity.id
_entity.type
_entity.pdbx_description
1 polymer ?
#
loop_
_entity_poly.entity_id
_entity_poly.type
_entity_poly.pdbx_seq_one_letter_code
_entity_poly.pdbx_strand_id
1 'polypeptide(L)'
;MSADGDGQPMLDQRVGALAEAVAARTPAPGAGAVTGLAAVLAAALAAMVARFSADDAAAAECDRLRRRLEPLGDEDAAAYEAYLAAIRLPRDDVHRSTRVVDTLSAATDVPMHLVELAAEVAAHAARLARDGNPRLRGDA
;
A
#
# COMPACT_ATOMS: atom_id res chain seq x y z
N MET A 1 12.36 -12.28 27.33
CA MET A 1 11.71 -11.27 26.49
C MET A 1 12.01 -11.65 25.05
N SER A 2 11.57 -12.81 24.58
CA SER A 2 10.18 -13.29 24.37
C SER A 2 9.54 -12.57 23.18
N ALA A 3 9.67 -13.23 22.03
CA ALA A 3 8.92 -13.15 20.78
C ALA A 3 7.90 -12.01 20.61
N ASP A 4 8.32 -10.94 19.93
CA ASP A 4 7.42 -10.09 19.14
C ASP A 4 7.80 -10.29 17.67
N GLY A 5 7.19 -11.31 17.06
CA GLY A 5 7.28 -11.60 15.63
C GLY A 5 6.23 -10.86 14.80
N ASP A 6 5.43 -9.98 15.39
CA ASP A 6 4.46 -9.15 14.69
C ASP A 6 4.90 -7.69 14.79
N GLY A 7 5.51 -7.18 13.72
CA GLY A 7 5.59 -5.73 13.54
C GLY A 7 4.17 -5.17 13.50
N GLN A 8 3.89 -4.09 14.24
CA GLN A 8 2.58 -3.45 14.16
C GLN A 8 2.25 -3.12 12.69
N PRO A 9 1.00 -3.34 12.23
CA PRO A 9 0.57 -2.99 10.88
C PRO A 9 1.02 -1.56 10.55
N MET A 10 1.48 -1.32 9.32
CA MET A 10 2.06 -0.04 8.92
C MET A 10 1.16 1.14 9.30
N LEU A 11 -0.16 0.99 9.15
CA LEU A 11 -1.14 2.05 9.43
C LEU A 11 -1.36 2.33 10.92
N ASP A 12 -0.97 1.41 11.79
CA ASP A 12 -1.04 1.59 13.24
C ASP A 12 0.22 2.27 13.79
N GLN A 13 1.24 2.46 12.96
CA GLN A 13 2.47 3.15 13.35
C GLN A 13 2.28 4.66 13.38
N ARG A 14 3.02 5.33 14.28
CA ARG A 14 3.14 6.79 14.23
C ARG A 14 3.88 7.18 12.95
N VAL A 15 3.37 8.19 12.23
CA VAL A 15 4.00 8.68 10.98
C VAL A 15 5.49 8.98 11.13
N GLY A 16 5.90 9.57 12.26
CA GLY A 16 7.33 9.82 12.54
C GLY A 16 8.16 8.54 12.69
N ALA A 17 7.60 7.50 13.33
CA ALA A 17 8.26 6.21 13.46
C ALA A 17 8.36 5.48 12.11
N LEU A 18 7.32 5.57 11.28
CA LEU A 18 7.35 5.03 9.91
C LEU A 18 8.44 5.73 9.09
N ALA A 19 8.57 7.05 9.19
CA ALA A 19 9.61 7.80 8.49
C ALA A 19 11.02 7.40 8.94
N GLU A 20 11.24 7.20 10.24
CA GLU A 20 12.50 6.66 10.77
C GLU A 20 12.79 5.25 10.25
N ALA A 21 11.78 4.37 10.22
CA ALA A 21 11.90 3.01 9.73
C ALA A 21 12.24 2.95 8.24
N VAL A 22 11.60 3.78 7.40
CA VAL A 22 11.90 3.89 5.96
C VAL A 22 13.33 4.42 5.73
N ALA A 23 13.82 5.31 6.59
CA ALA A 23 15.18 5.85 6.48
C ALA A 23 16.27 4.90 7.03
N ALA A 24 15.87 3.87 7.78
CA ALA A 24 16.81 2.94 8.40
C ALA A 24 17.53 2.07 7.38
N ARG A 25 18.70 1.53 7.75
CA ARG A 25 19.46 0.59 6.93
C ARG A 25 18.90 -0.83 7.06
N THR A 26 17.60 -0.98 6.82
CA THR A 26 16.85 -2.24 6.85
C THR A 26 16.22 -2.51 5.47
N PRO A 27 15.88 -3.77 5.14
CA PRO A 27 15.31 -4.09 3.82
C PRO A 27 13.86 -3.60 3.62
N ALA A 28 13.11 -3.43 4.70
CA ALA A 28 11.73 -2.95 4.74
C ALA A 28 11.50 -2.14 6.05
N PRO A 29 10.49 -1.25 6.10
CA PRO A 29 9.58 -0.85 5.02
C PRO A 29 10.29 -0.04 3.93
N GLY A 30 9.87 -0.24 2.67
CA GLY A 30 10.48 0.39 1.50
C GLY A 30 9.51 1.27 0.71
N ALA A 31 9.81 1.47 -0.58
CA ALA A 31 8.99 2.31 -1.45
C ALA A 31 7.55 1.80 -1.63
N GLY A 32 7.32 0.48 -1.62
CA GLY A 32 5.98 -0.09 -1.76
C GLY A 32 5.08 0.28 -0.58
N ALA A 33 5.57 0.12 0.66
CA ALA A 33 4.91 0.61 1.87
C ALA A 33 4.54 2.10 1.79
N VAL A 34 5.49 2.97 1.41
CA VAL A 34 5.24 4.42 1.28
C VAL A 34 4.21 4.74 0.19
N THR A 35 4.26 4.03 -0.93
CA THR A 35 3.31 4.21 -2.04
C THR A 35 1.91 3.73 -1.62
N GLY A 36 1.82 2.64 -0.86
CA GLY A 36 0.57 2.13 -0.28
C GLY A 36 -0.07 3.16 0.65
N LEU A 37 0.71 3.73 1.57
CA LEU A 37 0.23 4.81 2.44
C LEU A 37 -0.26 6.02 1.64
N ALA A 38 0.47 6.44 0.60
CA ALA A 38 0.06 7.55 -0.25
C ALA A 38 -1.27 7.26 -0.95
N ALA A 39 -1.48 6.04 -1.46
CA ALA A 39 -2.72 5.64 -2.10
C ALA A 39 -3.90 5.57 -1.10
N VAL A 40 -3.69 5.08 0.12
CA VAL A 40 -4.68 5.08 1.20
C VAL A 40 -5.13 6.51 1.52
N LEU A 41 -4.17 7.44 1.66
CA LEU A 41 -4.46 8.84 1.94
C LEU A 41 -5.19 9.53 0.77
N ALA A 42 -4.81 9.23 -0.47
CA ALA A 42 -5.51 9.72 -1.66
C ALA A 42 -6.97 9.24 -1.69
N ALA A 43 -7.22 7.97 -1.39
CA ALA A 43 -8.58 7.42 -1.31
C ALA A 43 -9.40 8.07 -0.19
N ALA A 44 -8.77 8.36 0.96
CA ALA A 44 -9.42 9.07 2.06
C ALA A 44 -9.82 10.51 1.69
N LEU A 45 -8.93 11.23 1.00
CA LEU A 45 -9.23 12.58 0.48
C LEU A 45 -10.36 12.55 -0.55
N ALA A 46 -10.31 11.64 -1.52
CA ALA A 46 -11.39 11.47 -2.49
C ALA A 46 -12.75 11.16 -1.80
N ALA A 47 -12.75 10.29 -0.79
CA ALA A 47 -13.95 10.02 0.00
C ALA A 47 -14.44 11.26 0.76
N MET A 48 -13.53 12.09 1.29
CA MET A 48 -13.88 13.36 1.93
C MET A 48 -14.54 14.31 0.92
N VAL A 49 -13.95 14.51 -0.26
CA VAL A 49 -14.52 15.39 -1.29
C VAL A 49 -15.89 14.90 -1.75
N ALA A 50 -16.07 13.59 -1.94
CA ALA A 50 -17.36 12.99 -2.29
C ALA A 50 -18.44 13.32 -1.25
N ARG A 51 -18.15 13.19 0.05
CA ARG A 51 -19.08 13.57 1.13
C ARG A 51 -19.40 15.06 1.11
N PHE A 52 -18.42 15.94 0.91
CA PHE A 52 -18.65 17.39 0.77
C PHE A 52 -19.39 17.78 -0.52
N SER A 53 -19.55 16.83 -1.45
CA SER A 53 -20.30 16.98 -2.70
C SER A 53 -21.68 16.31 -2.64
N ALA A 54 -22.06 15.73 -1.48
CA ALA A 54 -23.27 14.92 -1.31
C ALA A 54 -23.38 13.73 -2.30
N ASP A 55 -22.24 13.17 -2.71
CA ASP A 55 -22.14 11.97 -3.55
C ASP A 55 -21.82 10.75 -2.67
N ASP A 56 -22.84 10.21 -2.01
CA ASP A 56 -22.71 9.09 -1.08
C ASP A 56 -22.20 7.81 -1.77
N ALA A 57 -22.55 7.61 -3.05
CA ALA A 57 -22.10 6.46 -3.83
C ALA A 57 -20.59 6.53 -4.08
N ALA A 58 -20.08 7.71 -4.47
CA ALA A 58 -18.64 7.91 -4.63
C ALA A 58 -17.89 7.81 -3.32
N ALA A 59 -18.46 8.32 -2.22
CA ALA A 59 -17.85 8.22 -0.89
C ALA A 59 -17.69 6.76 -0.46
N ALA A 60 -18.75 5.95 -0.61
CA ALA A 60 -18.72 4.52 -0.30
C ALA A 60 -17.69 3.77 -1.15
N GLU A 61 -17.56 4.11 -2.43
CA GLU A 61 -16.60 3.48 -3.33
C GLU A 61 -15.15 3.86 -3.00
N CYS A 62 -14.88 5.13 -2.70
CA CYS A 62 -13.55 5.56 -2.26
C CYS A 62 -13.17 4.91 -0.92
N ASP A 63 -14.12 4.74 0.00
CA ASP A 63 -13.90 4.00 1.25
C ASP A 63 -13.62 2.51 1.00
N ARG A 64 -14.27 1.90 0.01
CA ARG A 64 -14.00 0.51 -0.41
C ARG A 64 -12.58 0.38 -0.95
N LEU A 65 -12.17 1.29 -1.84
CA LEU A 65 -10.82 1.34 -2.39
C LEU A 65 -9.78 1.55 -1.29
N ARG A 66 -10.00 2.49 -0.37
CA ARG A 66 -9.14 2.72 0.80
C ARG A 66 -8.91 1.43 1.57
N ARG A 67 -9.97 0.74 2.00
CA ARG A 67 -9.86 -0.54 2.75
C ARG A 67 -9.11 -1.64 2.00
N ARG A 68 -9.17 -1.65 0.66
CA ARG A 68 -8.41 -2.60 -0.16
C ARG A 68 -6.93 -2.22 -0.30
N LEU A 69 -6.59 -0.94 -0.23
CA LEU A 69 -5.23 -0.43 -0.27
C LEU A 69 -4.51 -0.58 1.07
N GLU A 70 -5.25 -0.52 2.18
CA GLU A 70 -4.71 -0.57 3.55
C GLU A 70 -3.71 -1.72 3.80
N PRO A 71 -3.99 -2.99 3.44
CA PRO A 71 -3.07 -4.08 3.72
C PRO A 71 -1.87 -4.14 2.77
N LEU A 72 -1.92 -3.47 1.60
CA LEU A 72 -0.92 -3.67 0.54
C LEU A 72 0.50 -3.21 0.94
N GLY A 73 0.61 -2.26 1.87
CA GLY A 73 1.92 -1.84 2.37
C GLY A 73 2.60 -2.92 3.22
N ASP A 74 1.84 -3.63 4.04
CA ASP A 74 2.33 -4.74 4.85
C ASP A 74 2.56 -5.99 3.98
N GLU A 75 1.68 -6.23 3.00
CA GLU A 75 1.83 -7.32 2.03
C GLU A 75 3.11 -7.16 1.18
N ASP A 76 3.46 -5.93 0.77
CA ASP A 76 4.70 -5.63 0.03
C ASP A 76 5.94 -6.00 0.87
N ALA A 77 5.95 -5.59 2.14
CA ALA A 77 7.04 -5.92 3.06
C ALA A 77 7.16 -7.44 3.26
N ALA A 78 6.05 -8.14 3.50
CA ALA A 78 6.03 -9.58 3.70
C ALA A 78 6.48 -10.36 2.44
N ALA A 79 6.02 -9.96 1.27
CA ALA A 79 6.41 -10.60 0.01
C ALA A 79 7.91 -10.39 -0.29
N TYR A 80 8.42 -9.19 -0.01
CA TYR A 80 9.85 -8.91 -0.16
C TYR A 80 10.71 -9.69 0.83
N GLU A 81 10.27 -9.84 2.08
CA GLU A 81 10.95 -10.68 3.08
C GLU A 81 11.01 -12.15 2.65
N ALA A 82 9.92 -12.68 2.08
CA ALA A 82 9.89 -14.03 1.53
C ALA A 82 10.89 -14.22 0.39
N TYR A 83 11.00 -13.22 -0.50
CA TYR A 83 12.01 -13.20 -1.55
C TYR A 83 13.45 -13.18 -0.99
N LEU A 84 13.72 -12.35 0.01
CA LEU A 84 15.02 -12.31 0.68
C LEU A 84 15.36 -13.65 1.35
N ALA A 85 14.37 -14.31 1.96
CA ALA A 85 14.56 -15.64 2.53
C ALA A 85 14.93 -16.68 1.45
N ALA A 86 14.27 -16.65 0.28
CA ALA A 86 14.62 -17.51 -0.84
C ALA A 86 16.04 -17.24 -1.37
N ILE A 87 16.43 -15.97 -1.48
CA ILE A 87 17.79 -15.55 -1.90
C ILE A 87 18.87 -15.93 -0.88
N ARG A 88 18.52 -16.19 0.39
CA ARG A 88 19.48 -16.60 1.43
C ARG A 88 19.71 -18.11 1.51
N LEU A 89 18.93 -18.94 0.80
CA LEU A 89 19.13 -20.41 0.79
C LEU A 89 20.55 -20.80 0.34
N PRO A 90 21.08 -21.97 0.74
CA PRO A 90 22.34 -22.48 0.19
C PRO A 90 22.31 -22.58 -1.34
N ARG A 91 23.45 -22.37 -2.01
CA ARG A 91 23.51 -22.39 -3.49
C ARG A 91 23.23 -23.77 -4.09
N ASP A 92 23.47 -24.82 -3.32
CA ASP A 92 23.26 -26.22 -3.63
C ASP A 92 21.86 -26.73 -3.24
N ASP A 93 21.02 -25.88 -2.64
CA ASP A 93 19.62 -26.22 -2.37
C ASP A 93 18.86 -26.36 -3.70
N VAL A 94 18.36 -27.58 -3.94
CA VAL A 94 17.64 -27.97 -5.18
C VAL A 94 16.36 -27.15 -5.41
N HIS A 95 15.77 -26.59 -4.35
CA HIS A 95 14.55 -25.78 -4.41
C HIS A 95 14.83 -24.29 -4.50
N ARG A 96 16.09 -23.84 -4.34
CA ARG A 96 16.45 -22.41 -4.33
C ARG A 96 15.97 -21.69 -5.58
N SER A 97 16.25 -22.24 -6.77
CA SER A 97 15.91 -21.56 -8.03
C SER A 97 14.41 -21.36 -8.16
N THR A 98 13.62 -22.40 -7.89
CA THR A 98 12.15 -22.33 -7.96
C THR A 98 11.60 -21.36 -6.92
N ARG A 99 12.05 -21.45 -5.66
CA ARG A 99 11.61 -20.53 -4.60
C ARG A 99 11.91 -19.07 -4.91
N VAL A 100 13.08 -18.77 -5.49
CA VAL A 100 13.43 -17.40 -5.89
C VAL A 100 12.51 -16.88 -6.98
N VAL A 101 12.18 -17.69 -7.98
CA VAL A 101 11.25 -17.30 -9.05
C VAL A 101 9.84 -17.07 -8.50
N ASP A 102 9.34 -18.01 -7.71
CA ASP A 102 7.98 -17.96 -7.17
C ASP A 102 7.78 -16.75 -6.23
N THR A 103 8.73 -16.54 -5.32
CA THR A 103 8.67 -15.40 -4.37
C THR A 103 8.88 -14.07 -5.05
N LEU A 104 9.71 -13.99 -6.09
CA LEU A 104 9.88 -12.77 -6.86
C LEU A 104 8.60 -12.42 -7.63
N SER A 105 7.95 -13.42 -8.24
CA SER A 105 6.65 -13.23 -8.90
C SER A 105 5.61 -12.70 -7.91
N ALA A 106 5.47 -13.35 -6.76
CA ALA A 106 4.53 -12.92 -5.72
C ALA A 106 4.84 -11.50 -5.20
N ALA A 107 6.12 -11.14 -5.05
CA ALA A 107 6.53 -9.79 -4.67
C ALA A 107 6.19 -8.74 -5.73
N THR A 108 6.09 -9.12 -7.01
CA THR A 108 5.66 -8.19 -8.07
C THR A 108 4.14 -8.05 -8.21
N ASP A 109 3.36 -9.00 -7.66
CA ASP A 109 1.90 -8.94 -7.72
C ASP A 109 1.33 -7.82 -6.83
N VAL A 110 1.93 -7.58 -5.66
CA VAL A 110 1.51 -6.52 -4.73
C VAL A 110 1.56 -5.12 -5.36
N PRO A 111 2.69 -4.66 -5.94
CA PRO A 111 2.73 -3.35 -6.59
C PRO A 111 1.81 -3.26 -7.81
N MET A 112 1.55 -4.37 -8.51
CA MET A 112 0.56 -4.40 -9.60
C MET A 112 -0.86 -4.13 -9.06
N HIS A 113 -1.25 -4.83 -8.00
CA HIS A 113 -2.56 -4.63 -7.39
C HIS A 113 -2.69 -3.21 -6.80
N LEU A 114 -1.61 -2.68 -6.21
CA LEU A 114 -1.56 -1.31 -5.73
C LEU A 114 -1.84 -0.30 -6.84
N VAL A 115 -1.17 -0.41 -7.99
CA VAL A 115 -1.35 0.56 -9.08
C VAL A 115 -2.75 0.47 -9.70
N GLU A 116 -3.34 -0.72 -9.79
CA GLU A 116 -4.72 -0.90 -10.26
C GLU A 116 -5.71 -0.15 -9.35
N LEU A 117 -5.61 -0.34 -8.04
CA LEU A 117 -6.47 0.37 -7.07
C LEU A 117 -6.21 1.86 -7.05
N ALA A 118 -4.94 2.28 -7.11
CA ALA A 118 -4.59 3.69 -7.14
C ALA A 118 -5.12 4.38 -8.42
N ALA A 119 -5.15 3.67 -9.55
CA ALA A 119 -5.75 4.16 -10.79
C ALA A 119 -7.27 4.32 -10.66
N GLU A 120 -7.97 3.38 -10.00
CA GLU A 120 -9.38 3.53 -9.66
C GLU A 120 -9.61 4.79 -8.79
N VAL A 121 -8.80 4.99 -7.73
CA VAL A 121 -8.87 6.18 -6.87
C VAL A 121 -8.66 7.46 -7.69
N ALA A 122 -7.64 7.50 -8.54
CA ALA A 122 -7.34 8.65 -9.38
C ALA A 122 -8.50 9.00 -10.35
N ALA A 123 -9.18 8.00 -10.89
CA ALA A 123 -10.36 8.20 -11.74
C ALA A 123 -11.53 8.83 -10.95
N HIS A 124 -11.74 8.40 -9.71
CA HIS A 124 -12.72 9.02 -8.81
C HIS A 124 -12.34 10.46 -8.46
N ALA A 125 -11.08 10.69 -8.08
CA ALA A 125 -10.56 12.00 -7.73
C ALA A 125 -10.69 12.99 -8.91
N ALA A 126 -10.32 12.57 -10.13
CA ALA A 126 -10.47 13.38 -11.34
C ALA A 126 -11.95 13.71 -11.70
N ARG A 127 -12.90 12.83 -11.36
CA ARG A 127 -14.33 13.13 -11.49
C ARG A 127 -14.76 14.16 -10.45
N LEU A 128 -14.39 13.97 -9.20
CA LEU A 128 -14.72 14.88 -8.09
C LEU A 128 -14.13 16.27 -8.28
N ALA A 129 -12.92 16.38 -8.83
CA ALA A 129 -12.29 17.67 -9.16
C ALA A 129 -13.07 18.45 -10.25
N ARG A 130 -13.77 17.74 -11.15
CA ARG A 130 -14.58 18.33 -12.22
C ARG A 130 -15.99 18.67 -11.78
N ASP A 131 -16.65 17.72 -11.11
CA ASP A 131 -18.10 17.73 -10.91
C ASP A 131 -18.50 17.91 -9.44
N GLY A 132 -17.55 17.74 -8.51
CA GLY A 132 -17.77 17.84 -7.07
C GLY A 132 -17.73 19.27 -6.55
N ASN A 133 -17.60 19.40 -5.23
CA ASN A 133 -17.58 20.68 -4.54
C ASN A 133 -16.40 21.56 -5.01
N PRO A 134 -16.64 22.71 -5.68
CA PRO A 134 -15.58 23.53 -6.26
C PRO A 134 -14.56 24.05 -5.24
N ARG A 135 -14.95 24.17 -3.97
CA ARG A 135 -14.07 24.61 -2.88
C ARG A 135 -13.00 23.58 -2.51
N LEU A 136 -13.25 22.30 -2.83
CA LEU A 136 -12.35 21.18 -2.52
C LEU A 136 -11.67 20.64 -3.78
N ARG A 137 -11.69 21.38 -4.91
CA ARG A 137 -11.02 20.96 -6.14
C ARG A 137 -9.51 20.70 -5.97
N GLY A 138 -8.85 21.33 -4.99
CA GLY A 138 -7.45 21.07 -4.68
C GLY A 138 -7.21 19.82 -3.82
N ASP A 139 -8.25 19.34 -3.12
CA ASP A 139 -8.20 18.11 -2.32
C ASP A 139 -8.53 16.86 -3.17
N ALA A 140 -9.22 17.06 -4.31
CA ALA A 140 -9.53 16.04 -5.31
C ALA A 140 -8.45 15.96 -6.40
#